data_AF-A0A1F4B6W0-F1
#
_entry.id   AF-A0A1F4B6W0-F1
#
_cell.length_a   1.000
_cell.length_b   1.000
_cell.length_c   1.000
_cell.angle_alpha   90.00
_cell.angle_beta   90.00
_cell.angle_gamma   90.00
#
_symmetry.space_group_name_H-M   'P 1'
#
loop_
_entity.id
_entity.type
_entity.pdbx_description
1 polymer ?
#
loop_
_entity_poly.entity_id
_entity_poly.type
_entity_poly.pdbx_seq_one_letter_code
_entity_poly.pdbx_strand_id
1 'polypeptide(L)'
;MRPPVIRKQASDFRVPPNLRDADADRIRFSWDSVRRELGGLPGGGLNIAYEAVDRHAEGALAQRTALRCQGSRPDPAMSRQGRLQVRPNKRGRS
;
A
#
# COMPACT_ATOMS: atom_id res chain seq x y z
N MET A 1 10.56 30.18 -19.67
CA MET A 1 11.16 29.10 -20.50
C MET A 1 10.59 27.77 -20.01
N ARG A 2 10.04 26.93 -20.89
CA ARG A 2 9.46 25.63 -20.50
C ARG A 2 10.59 24.57 -20.55
N PRO A 3 10.79 23.74 -19.51
CA PRO A 3 11.83 22.73 -19.53
C PRO A 3 11.56 21.68 -20.63
N PRO A 4 12.61 21.08 -21.20
CA PRO A 4 12.46 20.04 -22.22
C PRO A 4 11.79 18.80 -21.62
N VAL A 5 10.90 18.18 -22.40
CA VAL A 5 10.23 16.93 -22.01
C VAL A 5 11.20 15.77 -22.19
N ILE A 6 11.50 15.05 -21.10
CA ILE A 6 12.28 13.81 -21.15
C ILE A 6 11.34 12.67 -21.52
N ARG A 7 11.53 12.09 -22.72
CA ARG A 7 10.82 10.89 -23.16
C ARG A 7 11.53 9.65 -22.61
N LYS A 8 10.79 8.74 -21.99
CA LYS A 8 11.27 7.43 -21.54
C LYS A 8 10.61 6.35 -22.40
N GLN A 9 11.41 5.48 -22.99
CA GLN A 9 10.95 4.33 -23.75
C GLN A 9 10.86 3.10 -22.84
N ALA A 10 10.01 2.14 -23.19
CA ALA A 10 9.85 0.92 -22.41
C ALA A 10 11.17 0.12 -22.28
N SER A 11 12.02 0.19 -23.31
CA SER A 11 13.35 -0.42 -23.35
C SER A 11 14.35 0.19 -22.36
N ASP A 12 14.09 1.41 -21.88
CA ASP A 12 15.00 2.11 -20.97
C ASP A 12 14.90 1.57 -19.53
N PHE A 13 13.85 0.81 -19.23
CA PHE A 13 13.59 0.30 -17.89
C PHE A 13 14.17 -1.10 -17.71
N ARG A 14 15.06 -1.25 -16.72
CA ARG A 14 15.58 -2.56 -16.28
C ARG A 14 14.48 -3.48 -15.73
N VAL A 15 13.44 -2.90 -15.13
CA VAL A 15 12.27 -3.60 -14.59
C VAL A 15 11.03 -3.02 -15.26
N PRO A 16 10.09 -3.85 -15.74
CA PRO A 16 8.86 -3.33 -16.34
C PRO A 16 8.14 -2.38 -15.39
N PRO A 17 7.57 -1.27 -15.91
CA PRO A 17 6.75 -0.38 -15.11
C PRO A 17 5.51 -1.13 -14.60
N ASN A 18 5.07 -0.81 -13.38
CA ASN A 18 3.86 -1.41 -12.79
C ASN A 18 2.60 -1.05 -13.60
N LEU A 19 2.57 0.16 -14.18
CA LEU A 19 1.49 0.64 -15.04
C LEU A 19 2.00 0.66 -16.49
N ARG A 20 1.71 -0.41 -17.23
CA ARG A 20 2.26 -0.63 -18.58
C ARG A 20 1.48 0.11 -19.65
N ASP A 21 0.15 0.16 -19.51
CA ASP A 21 -0.76 0.85 -20.43
C ASP A 21 -1.69 1.76 -19.63
N ALA A 22 -1.17 2.95 -19.33
CA ALA A 22 -1.87 3.91 -18.48
C ALA A 22 -3.22 4.36 -19.07
N ASP A 23 -3.34 4.42 -20.40
CA ASP A 23 -4.58 4.85 -21.07
C ASP A 23 -5.65 3.75 -21.00
N ALA A 24 -5.28 2.50 -21.28
CA ALA A 24 -6.22 1.38 -21.13
C ALA A 24 -6.63 1.17 -19.66
N ASP A 25 -5.69 1.27 -18.71
CA ASP A 25 -5.98 1.13 -17.29
C ASP A 25 -6.90 2.24 -16.79
N ARG A 26 -6.72 3.47 -17.28
CA ARG A 26 -7.60 4.60 -16.96
C ARG A 26 -9.02 4.39 -17.48
N ILE A 27 -9.18 3.84 -18.68
CA ILE A 27 -10.50 3.54 -19.25
C ILE A 27 -11.21 2.45 -18.45
N ARG A 28 -10.48 1.45 -17.95
CA ARG A 28 -11.03 0.32 -17.18
C ARG A 28 -11.32 0.66 -15.72
N PHE A 29 -10.74 1.73 -15.19
CA PHE A 29 -10.89 2.12 -13.78
C PHE A 29 -12.35 2.48 -13.43
N SER A 30 -12.84 2.00 -12.29
CA SER A 30 -14.18 2.28 -11.79
C SER A 30 -14.20 2.34 -10.27
N TRP A 31 -14.78 3.42 -9.71
CA TRP A 31 -14.95 3.56 -8.27
C TRP A 31 -15.87 2.50 -7.67
N ASP A 32 -16.91 2.08 -8.38
CA ASP A 32 -17.77 0.97 -7.94
C ASP A 32 -16.99 -0.34 -7.82
N SER A 33 -16.03 -0.57 -8.72
CA SER A 33 -15.16 -1.76 -8.63
C SER A 33 -14.25 -1.69 -7.42
N VAL A 34 -13.59 -0.54 -7.19
CA VAL A 34 -12.74 -0.34 -6.00
C VAL A 34 -13.56 -0.51 -4.71
N ARG A 35 -14.80 0.00 -4.65
CA ARG A 35 -15.66 -0.15 -3.47
C ARG A 35 -15.97 -1.61 -3.13
N ARG A 36 -16.07 -2.49 -4.14
CA ARG A 36 -16.30 -3.93 -3.93
C ARG A 36 -15.07 -4.66 -3.37
N GLU A 37 -13.88 -4.08 -3.50
CA GLU A 37 -12.64 -4.66 -2.96
C GLU A 37 -12.41 -4.34 -1.47
N LEU A 38 -13.14 -3.37 -0.93
CA LEU A 38 -13.06 -3.00 0.49
C LEU A 38 -13.80 -4.02 1.36
N GLY A 39 -13.21 -4.38 2.50
CA GLY A 39 -13.80 -5.34 3.43
C GLY A 39 -15.02 -4.79 4.19
N GLY A 40 -14.96 -3.51 4.54
CA GLY A 40 -15.95 -2.89 5.43
C GLY A 40 -15.88 -3.42 6.85
N LEU A 41 -16.73 -2.88 7.72
CA LEU A 41 -16.89 -3.36 9.09
C LEU A 41 -18.29 -3.98 9.32
N PRO A 42 -18.43 -4.92 10.28
CA PRO A 42 -19.74 -5.40 10.70
C PRO A 42 -20.64 -4.24 11.15
N GLY A 43 -21.87 -4.19 10.65
CA GLY A 43 -22.79 -3.07 10.89
C GLY A 43 -22.65 -1.90 9.91
N GLY A 44 -21.75 -1.99 8.94
CA GLY A 44 -21.51 -0.98 7.92
C GLY A 44 -20.39 0.00 8.29
N GLY A 45 -19.92 0.74 7.29
CA GLY A 45 -18.84 1.72 7.44
C GLY A 45 -17.47 1.23 7.00
N LEU A 46 -16.51 2.16 6.99
CA LEU A 46 -15.12 1.94 6.57
C LEU A 46 -14.17 2.47 7.62
N ASN A 47 -13.10 1.72 7.89
CA ASN A 47 -12.01 2.14 8.75
C ASN A 47 -10.69 1.97 8.02
N ILE A 48 -9.96 3.08 7.83
CA ILE A 48 -8.73 3.10 7.03
C ILE A 48 -7.64 2.20 7.64
N ALA A 49 -7.53 2.14 8.98
CA ALA A 49 -6.56 1.27 9.63
C ALA A 49 -6.90 -0.21 9.41
N TYR A 50 -8.17 -0.57 9.55
CA TYR A 50 -8.63 -1.93 9.29
C TYR A 50 -8.36 -2.38 7.85
N GLU A 51 -8.74 -1.55 6.86
CA GLU A 51 -8.56 -1.89 5.44
C GLU A 51 -7.08 -2.01 5.05
N ALA A 52 -6.23 -1.14 5.60
CA ALA A 52 -4.81 -1.08 5.27
C ALA A 52 -3.94 -2.08 6.05
N VAL A 53 -4.39 -2.52 7.24
CA VAL A 53 -3.57 -3.31 8.17
C VAL A 53 -4.26 -4.61 8.54
N ASP A 54 -5.32 -4.55 9.33
CA ASP A 54 -5.95 -5.70 9.97
C ASP A 54 -6.43 -6.72 8.92
N ARG A 55 -7.14 -6.26 7.88
CA ARG A 55 -7.61 -7.10 6.78
C ARG A 55 -6.48 -7.87 6.08
N HIS A 56 -5.30 -7.26 5.96
CA HIS A 56 -4.13 -7.90 5.36
C HIS A 56 -3.38 -8.81 6.34
N ALA A 57 -3.38 -8.48 7.63
CA ALA A 57 -2.77 -9.26 8.70
C ALA A 57 -3.53 -10.57 8.99
N GLU A 58 -4.84 -10.60 8.71
CA GLU A 58 -5.71 -11.77 8.85
C GLU A 58 -5.73 -12.67 7.59
N GLY A 59 -5.24 -12.16 6.46
CA GLY A 59 -5.29 -12.84 5.16
C GLY A 59 -4.01 -13.55 4.73
N ALA A 60 -3.97 -13.98 3.46
CA ALA A 60 -2.80 -14.65 2.87
C ALA A 60 -1.51 -13.80 2.89
N LEU A 61 -1.63 -12.49 3.09
CA LEU A 61 -0.50 -11.57 3.17
C LEU A 61 0.02 -11.35 4.60
N ALA A 62 -0.47 -12.10 5.59
CA ALA A 62 -0.14 -11.93 7.02
C ALA A 62 1.37 -11.95 7.34
N GLN A 63 2.16 -12.64 6.52
CA GLN A 63 3.61 -12.78 6.67
C GLN A 63 4.41 -11.94 5.66
N ARG A 64 3.73 -11.20 4.79
CA ARG A 64 4.39 -10.30 3.84
C ARG A 64 4.88 -9.06 4.58
N THR A 65 6.16 -8.71 4.40
CA THR A 65 6.69 -7.44 4.91
C THR A 65 5.93 -6.28 4.27
N ALA A 66 5.20 -5.52 5.08
CA ALA A 66 4.41 -4.37 4.62
C ALA A 66 5.26 -3.11 4.47
N LEU A 67 6.14 -2.83 5.43
CA LEU A 67 7.00 -1.64 5.44
C LEU A 67 8.45 -2.01 5.75
N ARG A 68 9.38 -1.35 5.04
CA ARG A 68 10.82 -1.41 5.31
C ARG A 68 11.29 -0.01 5.68
N CYS A 69 11.45 0.25 6.96
CA CYS A 69 11.92 1.54 7.46
C CYS A 69 13.46 1.56 7.43
N GLN A 70 14.03 2.55 6.74
CA GLN A 70 15.47 2.81 6.72
C GLN A 70 15.72 4.07 7.54
N GLY A 71 16.56 3.97 8.58
CA GLY A 71 17.01 5.12 9.36
C GLY A 71 18.13 5.88 8.63
N SER A 72 18.22 7.19 8.87
CA SER A 72 19.30 8.04 8.34
C SER A 72 20.69 7.67 8.91
N ARG A 73 20.72 7.06 10.10
CA ARG A 73 21.94 6.50 10.69
C ARG A 73 21.86 4.96 10.62
N PRO A 74 22.90 4.25 10.17
CA PRO A 74 22.98 2.82 10.38
C PRO A 74 23.11 2.58 11.88
N ASP A 75 22.00 2.22 12.52
CA ASP A 75 22.02 1.63 13.85
C ASP A 75 22.31 0.13 13.68
N PRO A 76 23.43 -0.40 14.22
CA PRO A 76 23.77 -1.81 14.11
C PRO A 76 22.70 -2.74 14.72
N ALA A 77 21.78 -2.24 15.56
CA ALA A 77 20.65 -3.00 16.09
C ALA A 77 19.38 -2.94 15.20
N MET A 78 19.31 -2.04 14.22
CA MET A 78 18.09 -1.80 13.43
C MET A 78 18.05 -2.63 12.15
N SER A 79 18.20 -3.94 12.30
CA SER A 79 17.78 -4.94 11.30
C SER A 79 16.48 -5.59 11.74
N ARG A 80 15.43 -4.82 11.98
CA ARG A 80 14.08 -5.38 12.19
C ARG A 80 13.17 -4.96 11.06
N GLN A 81 12.97 -5.88 10.12
CA GLN A 81 11.81 -5.87 9.25
C GLN A 81 10.56 -5.91 10.14
N GLY A 82 9.85 -4.79 10.23
CA GLY A 82 8.66 -4.68 11.06
C GLY A 82 7.50 -5.47 10.43
N ARG A 83 7.03 -6.51 11.12
CA ARG A 83 5.67 -7.03 10.90
C ARG A 83 4.72 -6.02 11.50
N LEU A 84 3.83 -5.45 10.70
CA LEU A 84 2.79 -4.59 11.23
C LEU A 84 1.77 -5.50 11.92
N GLN A 85 1.78 -5.48 13.26
CA GLN A 85 0.81 -6.21 14.08
C GLN A 85 -0.18 -5.21 14.66
N VAL A 86 -1.44 -5.62 14.69
CA VAL A 86 -2.51 -4.91 15.38
C VAL A 86 -2.14 -4.86 16.86
N ARG A 87 -1.83 -3.66 17.38
CA ARG A 87 -1.78 -3.46 18.83
C ARG A 87 -3.20 -3.07 19.26
N PRO A 88 -3.78 -3.71 20.29
CA PRO A 88 -5.10 -3.32 20.77
C PRO A 88 -5.05 -1.86 21.20
N ASN A 89 -5.91 -1.04 20.60
CA ASN A 89 -6.07 0.36 20.95
C ASN A 89 -6.46 0.42 22.45
N LYS A 90 -5.75 1.22 23.26
CA LYS A 90 -6.18 1.50 24.63
C LYS A 90 -7.47 2.31 24.54
N ARG A 91 -8.62 1.63 24.42
CA ARG A 91 -9.94 2.28 24.49
C ARG A 91 -10.06 2.88 25.89
N GLY A 92 -9.94 4.20 25.97
CA GLY A 92 -10.26 4.96 27.16
C GLY A 92 -11.70 4.63 27.56
N ARG A 93 -11.87 4.18 28.80
CA ARG A 93 -13.17 4.16 29.47
C ARG A 93 -13.62 5.61 29.67
N SER A 94 -14.83 5.92 29.27
CA SER A 94 -15.70 6.87 29.97
C SER A 94 -16.96 6.14 30.35
#